data_AF-A0A5K4F849-F1
#
_entry.id   AF-A0A5K4F849-F1
#
_cell.length_a   1.000
_cell.length_b   1.000
_cell.length_c   1.000
_cell.angle_alpha   90.00
_cell.angle_beta   90.00
_cell.angle_gamma   90.00
#
_symmetry.space_group_name_H-M   'P 1'
#
loop_
_entity.id
_entity.type
_entity.pdbx_description
1 polymer ?
#
loop_
_entity_poly.entity_id
_entity_poly.type
_entity_poly.pdbx_seq_one_letter_code
_entity_poly.pdbx_strand_id
1 'polypeptide(L)'
;MFSTLSTFRKHEFEKHGLCAVEDPQVFNQYGYFKFGIQLMQKLNLLKTLMKYRISPHDSRQYDTINLMNVLEREFGYNGSANCIRKPGRRGMYHLEEVRVCLNRKHEFMNCPFLGNCPVKFNFPQFQ
;
A
#
# COMPACT_ATOMS: atom_id res chain seq x y z
N MET A 1 -3.11 7.50 16.06
CA MET A 1 -1.91 8.04 15.39
C MET A 1 -0.74 7.80 16.34
N PHE A 2 0.34 7.15 15.90
CA PHE A 2 1.49 6.84 16.78
C PHE A 2 2.22 8.12 17.17
N SER A 3 2.61 8.24 18.44
CA SER A 3 3.24 9.46 18.96
C SER A 3 4.66 9.69 18.43
N THR A 4 5.34 8.62 18.00
CA THR A 4 6.70 8.69 17.45
C THR A 4 6.94 7.59 16.42
N LEU A 5 7.97 7.77 15.58
CA LEU A 5 8.44 6.76 14.64
C LEU A 5 8.90 5.48 15.34
N SER A 6 9.51 5.57 16.53
CA SER A 6 9.94 4.39 17.28
C SER A 6 8.75 3.60 17.81
N THR A 7 7.70 4.28 18.31
CA THR A 7 6.45 3.63 18.70
C THR A 7 5.77 2.93 17.53
N PHE A 8 5.73 3.57 16.35
CA PHE A 8 5.19 2.95 15.14
C PHE A 8 5.98 1.70 14.74
N ARG A 9 7.31 1.80 14.62
CA ARG A 9 8.16 0.64 14.27
C ARG A 9 8.04 -0.49 15.28
N LYS A 10 8.00 -0.18 16.58
CA LYS A 10 7.78 -1.17 17.62
C LYS A 10 6.45 -1.91 17.41
N HIS A 11 5.37 -1.17 17.16
CA HIS A 11 4.05 -1.75 16.89
C HIS A 11 4.07 -2.68 15.67
N GLU A 12 4.62 -2.23 14.54
CA GLU A 12 4.67 -3.03 13.32
C GLU A 12 5.48 -4.32 13.53
N PHE A 13 6.63 -4.25 14.19
CA PHE A 13 7.43 -5.45 14.43
C PHE A 13 6.77 -6.41 15.42
N GLU A 14 6.28 -5.91 16.57
CA GLU A 14 5.67 -6.77 17.59
C GLU A 14 4.35 -7.41 17.11
N LYS A 15 3.53 -6.67 16.35
CA LYS A 15 2.23 -7.15 15.87
C LYS A 15 2.31 -8.00 14.60
N HIS A 16 3.24 -7.68 13.70
CA HIS A 16 3.32 -8.30 12.38
C HIS A 16 4.65 -9.03 12.13
N GLY A 17 5.78 -8.39 12.45
CA GLY A 17 7.11 -8.96 12.21
C GLY A 17 7.39 -10.26 12.96
N LEU A 18 6.98 -10.36 14.23
CA LEU A 18 7.17 -11.57 15.04
C LEU A 18 6.46 -12.81 14.48
N CYS A 19 5.42 -12.64 13.68
CA CYS A 19 4.71 -13.75 13.03
C CYS A 19 5.42 -14.28 11.78
N ALA A 20 6.49 -13.64 11.34
CA ALA A 20 7.24 -14.00 10.13
C ALA A 20 8.65 -14.53 10.43
N VAL A 21 8.99 -14.79 11.69
CA VAL A 21 10.38 -15.11 12.09
C VAL A 21 10.93 -16.44 11.55
N GLU A 22 10.07 -17.32 11.03
CA GLU A 22 10.47 -18.54 10.33
C GLU A 22 11.14 -18.27 8.98
N ASP A 23 10.93 -17.07 8.42
CA ASP A 23 11.51 -16.65 7.16
C ASP A 23 12.94 -16.13 7.35
N PRO A 24 13.96 -16.74 6.70
CA PRO A 24 15.36 -16.35 6.87
C PRO A 24 15.69 -14.89 6.50
N GLN A 25 14.86 -14.19 5.71
CA GLN A 25 15.10 -12.78 5.38
C GLN A 25 14.53 -11.82 6.41
N VAL A 26 13.53 -12.25 7.18
CA VAL A 26 12.84 -11.41 8.18
C VAL A 26 12.82 -12.04 9.58
N PHE A 27 13.74 -12.98 9.85
CA PHE A 27 13.86 -13.74 11.11
C PHE A 27 14.08 -12.90 12.37
N ASN A 28 14.44 -11.63 12.22
CA ASN A 28 14.62 -10.70 13.32
C ASN A 28 14.18 -9.28 12.92
N GLN A 29 14.21 -8.37 13.90
CA GLN A 29 13.80 -6.98 13.71
C GLN A 29 14.56 -6.28 12.57
N TYR A 30 15.89 -6.48 12.49
CA TYR A 30 16.70 -5.87 11.44
C TYR A 30 16.30 -6.38 10.05
N GLY A 31 16.14 -7.70 9.89
CA GLY A 31 15.70 -8.34 8.66
C GLY A 31 14.33 -7.83 8.20
N TYR A 32 13.36 -7.80 9.11
CA TYR A 32 12.00 -7.30 8.86
C TYR A 32 11.99 -5.89 8.27
N PHE A 33 12.68 -4.93 8.90
CA PHE A 33 12.73 -3.55 8.40
C PHE A 33 13.57 -3.41 7.14
N LYS A 34 14.69 -4.12 7.03
CA LYS A 34 15.53 -4.11 5.82
C LYS A 34 14.74 -4.59 4.61
N PHE A 35 14.04 -5.71 4.75
CA PHE A 35 13.19 -6.29 3.71
C PHE A 35 12.11 -5.30 3.27
N GLY A 36 11.35 -4.73 4.22
CA GLY A 36 10.29 -3.76 3.92
C GLY A 36 10.80 -2.51 3.18
N ILE A 37 11.95 -1.97 3.58
CA ILE A 37 12.58 -0.81 2.93
C ILE A 37 13.02 -1.15 1.50
N GLN A 38 13.68 -2.30 1.31
CA GLN A 38 14.14 -2.74 -0.01
C GLN A 38 12.95 -2.98 -0.95
N LEU A 39 11.87 -3.60 -0.45
CA LEU A 39 10.64 -3.81 -1.20
C LEU A 39 10.02 -2.47 -1.63
N MET A 40 9.89 -1.52 -0.70
CA MET A 40 9.36 -0.18 -1.01
C MET A 40 10.17 0.53 -2.10
N GLN A 41 11.50 0.47 -2.03
CA GLN A 41 12.39 1.07 -3.03
C GLN A 41 12.23 0.41 -4.41
N LYS A 42 12.13 -0.93 -4.44
CA LYS A 42 11.94 -1.69 -5.68
C LYS A 42 10.59 -1.39 -6.34
N LEU A 43 9.53 -1.32 -5.54
CA LEU A 43 8.17 -1.04 -6.02
C LEU A 43 8.04 0.37 -6.61
N ASN A 44 8.66 1.36 -5.94
CA ASN A 44 8.59 2.78 -6.27
C ASN A 44 7.17 3.24 -6.66
N LEU A 45 6.20 2.81 -5.84
CA LEU A 45 4.78 2.80 -6.20
C LEU A 45 4.26 4.18 -6.63
N LEU A 46 4.65 5.25 -5.94
CA LEU A 46 4.22 6.60 -6.31
C LEU A 46 4.69 6.99 -7.73
N LYS A 47 5.95 6.74 -8.06
CA LYS A 47 6.49 7.01 -9.40
C LYS A 47 5.78 6.18 -10.46
N THR A 48 5.49 4.92 -10.14
CA THR A 48 4.71 4.03 -11.00
C THR A 48 3.31 4.58 -11.25
N LEU A 49 2.57 4.97 -10.21
CA LEU A 49 1.24 5.56 -10.35
C LEU A 49 1.27 6.86 -11.18
N MET A 50 2.26 7.73 -10.94
CA MET A 50 2.42 8.98 -11.67
C MET A 50 2.70 8.77 -13.17
N LYS A 51 3.46 7.72 -13.54
CA LYS A 51 3.67 7.31 -14.95
C LYS A 51 2.35 7.02 -15.66
N TYR A 52 1.34 6.53 -14.95
CA TYR A 52 -0.02 6.31 -15.45
C TYR A 52 -1.01 7.43 -15.13
N ARG A 53 -0.50 8.63 -14.84
CA ARG A 53 -1.29 9.85 -14.57
C ARG A 53 -2.18 9.77 -13.32
N ILE A 54 -1.90 8.83 -12.41
CA ILE A 54 -2.48 8.76 -11.06
C ILE A 54 -1.50 9.47 -10.12
N SER A 55 -1.82 10.70 -9.73
CA SER A 55 -0.93 11.58 -8.96
C SER A 55 -1.71 12.28 -7.85
N PRO A 56 -1.06 12.67 -6.75
CA PRO A 56 -1.74 13.44 -5.71
C PRO A 56 -2.37 14.73 -6.28
N HIS A 57 -3.67 14.94 -6.04
CA HIS A 57 -4.46 16.05 -6.56
C HIS A 57 -5.73 16.28 -5.70
N ASP A 58 -6.01 17.53 -5.33
CA ASP A 58 -7.05 17.85 -4.33
C ASP A 58 -8.49 17.56 -4.77
N SER A 59 -8.79 17.77 -6.05
CA SER A 59 -10.15 17.64 -6.60
C SER A 59 -10.33 16.52 -7.63
N ARG A 60 -9.26 15.96 -8.19
CA ARG A 60 -9.37 14.96 -9.25
C ARG A 60 -9.87 13.63 -8.69
N GLN A 61 -10.83 13.05 -9.39
CA GLN A 61 -11.28 11.69 -9.12
C GLN A 61 -10.61 10.70 -10.08
N TYR A 62 -10.31 9.52 -9.56
CA TYR A 62 -9.72 8.39 -10.26
C TYR A 62 -10.66 7.20 -10.19
N ASP A 63 -10.71 6.41 -11.25
CA ASP A 63 -11.45 5.15 -11.26
C ASP A 63 -10.64 4.04 -10.61
N THR A 64 -11.24 3.32 -9.66
CA THR A 64 -10.60 2.19 -8.97
C THR A 64 -10.14 1.12 -9.95
N ILE A 65 -10.91 0.86 -11.02
CA ILE A 65 -10.51 -0.09 -12.05
C ILE A 65 -9.22 0.32 -12.77
N ASN A 66 -9.00 1.63 -12.98
CA ASN A 66 -7.76 2.11 -13.58
C ASN A 66 -6.57 1.92 -12.63
N LEU A 67 -6.74 2.18 -11.33
CA LEU A 67 -5.72 1.88 -10.32
C LEU A 67 -5.37 0.38 -10.32
N MET A 68 -6.36 -0.50 -10.27
CA MET A 68 -6.14 -1.94 -10.26
C MET A 68 -5.42 -2.43 -11.51
N ASN A 69 -5.81 -1.93 -12.70
CA ASN A 69 -5.16 -2.28 -13.96
C ASN A 69 -3.69 -1.83 -13.99
N VAL A 70 -3.35 -0.69 -13.37
CA VAL A 70 -1.95 -0.23 -13.26
C VAL A 70 -1.13 -1.17 -12.38
N LEU A 71 -1.69 -1.60 -11.24
CA LEU A 71 -1.02 -2.55 -10.35
C LEU A 71 -0.79 -3.90 -11.05
N GLU A 72 -1.82 -4.42 -11.72
CA GLU A 72 -1.72 -5.67 -12.48
C GLU A 72 -0.71 -5.58 -13.63
N ARG A 73 -0.69 -4.45 -14.36
CA ARG A 73 0.26 -4.25 -15.46
C ARG A 73 1.71 -4.17 -14.99
N GLU A 74 1.98 -3.52 -13.85
CA GLU A 74 3.35 -3.26 -13.40
C GLU A 74 3.92 -4.40 -12.54
N PHE A 75 3.06 -5.16 -11.85
CA PHE A 75 3.48 -6.26 -10.99
C PHE A 75 3.16 -7.64 -11.55
N GLY A 76 2.35 -7.74 -12.60
CA GLY A 76 1.87 -9.01 -13.18
C GLY A 76 0.75 -9.68 -12.38
N TYR A 77 0.29 -9.05 -11.30
CA TYR A 77 -0.71 -9.56 -10.38
C TYR A 77 -1.58 -8.44 -9.85
N ASN A 78 -2.80 -8.75 -9.44
CA ASN A 78 -3.67 -7.75 -8.85
C ASN A 78 -3.07 -7.13 -7.57
N GLY A 79 -3.57 -5.96 -7.21
CA GLY A 79 -3.30 -5.32 -5.94
C GLY A 79 -4.57 -5.10 -5.13
N SER A 80 -4.43 -4.39 -4.02
CA SER A 80 -5.53 -3.99 -3.15
C SER A 80 -5.48 -2.49 -2.91
N ALA A 81 -6.64 -1.85 -2.78
CA ALA A 81 -6.75 -0.42 -2.51
C ALA A 81 -7.82 -0.15 -1.45
N ASN A 82 -7.42 0.48 -0.35
CA ASN A 82 -8.35 0.93 0.68
C ASN A 82 -8.51 2.44 0.63
N CYS A 83 -9.75 2.88 0.78
CA CYS A 83 -10.15 4.25 0.82
C CYS A 83 -10.91 4.55 2.12
N ILE A 84 -10.69 5.77 2.62
CA ILE A 84 -11.41 6.31 3.78
C ILE A 84 -12.40 7.37 3.32
N ARG A 85 -13.56 7.41 3.97
CA ARG A 85 -14.55 8.46 3.73
C ARG A 85 -14.02 9.78 4.29
N LYS A 86 -14.06 10.85 3.48
CA LYS A 86 -13.67 12.18 3.93
C LYS A 86 -14.67 12.69 4.98
N PRO A 87 -14.22 13.08 6.19
CA PRO A 87 -15.10 13.69 7.18
C PRO A 87 -15.77 14.94 6.60
N GLY A 88 -17.08 15.10 6.83
CA GLY A 88 -17.83 16.28 6.42
C GLY A 88 -18.18 16.39 4.92
N ARG A 89 -17.77 15.44 4.06
CA ARG A 89 -18.17 15.44 2.64
C ARG A 89 -18.74 14.08 2.22
N ARG A 90 -20.08 13.97 2.17
CA ARG A 90 -20.76 12.74 1.72
C ARG A 90 -20.28 12.35 0.32
N GLY A 91 -20.03 11.07 0.13
CA GLY A 91 -19.65 10.50 -1.17
C GLY A 91 -18.20 10.74 -1.59
N MET A 92 -17.41 11.52 -0.84
CA MET A 92 -15.98 11.67 -1.11
C MET A 92 -15.16 10.65 -0.32
N TYR A 93 -14.30 9.93 -1.04
CA TYR A 93 -13.39 8.93 -0.48
C TYR A 93 -11.96 9.25 -0.90
N HIS A 94 -11.04 9.21 0.06
CA HIS A 94 -9.61 9.39 -0.18
C HIS A 94 -8.93 8.03 -0.20
N LEU A 95 -8.04 7.81 -1.17
CA LEU A 95 -7.12 6.68 -1.14
C LEU A 95 -6.23 6.80 0.10
N GLU A 96 -6.25 5.76 0.95
CA GLU A 96 -5.46 5.68 2.18
C GLU A 96 -4.29 4.71 1.99
N GLU A 97 -4.55 3.57 1.38
CA GLU A 97 -3.58 2.49 1.31
C GLU A 97 -3.68 1.74 -0.01
N VAL A 98 -2.50 1.38 -0.54
CA VAL A 98 -2.37 0.44 -1.65
C VAL A 98 -1.50 -0.72 -1.17
N ARG A 99 -1.94 -1.95 -1.40
CA ARG A 99 -1.19 -3.16 -1.05
C ARG A 99 -0.80 -3.94 -2.28
N VAL A 100 0.40 -4.50 -2.25
CA VAL A 100 0.86 -5.58 -3.12
C VAL A 100 1.11 -6.80 -2.26
N CYS A 101 0.90 -7.99 -2.82
CA CYS A 101 1.00 -9.24 -2.08
C CYS A 101 2.18 -10.07 -2.56
N LEU A 102 2.83 -10.74 -1.61
CA LEU A 102 3.98 -11.61 -1.85
C LEU A 102 3.69 -13.01 -1.34
N ASN A 103 4.18 -14.02 -2.05
CA ASN A 103 4.20 -15.39 -1.56
C ASN A 103 5.37 -15.59 -0.56
N ARG A 104 5.49 -16.79 0.01
CA ARG A 104 6.59 -17.15 0.95
C ARG A 104 7.98 -17.18 0.32
N LYS A 105 8.08 -17.08 -1.01
CA LYS A 105 9.34 -16.95 -1.77
C LYS A 105 9.66 -15.49 -2.12
N HIS A 106 8.89 -14.54 -1.59
CA HIS A 106 8.98 -13.10 -1.86
C HIS A 106 8.73 -12.71 -3.32
N GLU A 107 8.02 -13.56 -4.06
CA GLU A 107 7.55 -13.26 -5.42
C GLU A 107 6.16 -12.63 -5.35
N PHE A 108 5.86 -11.73 -6.27
CA PHE A 108 4.52 -11.14 -6.37
C PHE A 108 3.47 -12.23 -6.60
N MET A 109 2.30 -12.02 -6.01
CA MET A 109 1.12 -12.87 -6.17
C MET A 109 -0.15 -12.03 -6.08
N ASN A 110 -1.27 -12.59 -6.54
CA ASN A 110 -2.57 -11.95 -6.37
C ASN A 110 -2.89 -11.76 -4.88
N CYS A 111 -3.30 -10.55 -4.53
CA CYS A 111 -3.92 -10.25 -3.27
C CYS A 111 -5.28 -10.93 -3.12
N PRO A 112 -5.55 -11.59 -1.99
CA PRO A 112 -6.83 -12.26 -1.75
C PRO A 112 -7.99 -11.27 -1.50
N PHE A 113 -7.69 -10.04 -1.06
CA PHE A 113 -8.68 -9.00 -0.78
C PHE A 113 -8.37 -7.74 -1.57
N LEU A 114 -9.33 -7.23 -2.35
CA LEU A 114 -9.14 -6.07 -3.24
C LEU A 114 -9.31 -4.70 -2.56
N GLY A 115 -9.77 -4.69 -1.30
CA GLY A 115 -9.99 -3.48 -0.52
C GLY A 115 -11.39 -2.91 -0.69
N ASN A 116 -11.60 -1.65 -0.29
CA ASN A 116 -12.93 -1.05 -0.12
C ASN A 116 -13.15 0.25 -0.89
N CYS A 117 -12.24 0.62 -1.81
CA CYS A 117 -12.42 1.83 -2.61
C CYS A 117 -13.71 1.76 -3.44
N PRO A 118 -14.53 2.83 -3.46
CA PRO A 118 -15.69 2.92 -4.36
C PRO A 118 -15.26 3.01 -5.82
N VAL A 119 -16.21 3.09 -6.77
CA VAL A 119 -15.90 3.24 -8.21
C VAL A 119 -14.94 4.41 -8.47
N LYS A 120 -15.15 5.53 -7.78
CA LYS A 120 -14.32 6.74 -7.88
C LYS A 120 -13.80 7.21 -6.53
N PHE A 121 -12.51 7.53 -6.47
CA PHE A 121 -11.85 8.04 -5.27
C PHE A 121 -10.98 9.27 -5.60
N ASN A 122 -10.59 10.02 -4.59
CA ASN A 122 -9.60 11.09 -4.67
C ASN A 122 -8.25 10.60 -4.12
N PHE A 123 -7.15 11.02 -4.73
CA PHE A 123 -5.82 10.82 -4.17
C PHE A 123 -5.29 12.17 -3.69
N PRO A 124 -5.49 12.56 -2.42
CA PRO A 124 -5.19 13.91 -1.96
C PRO A 124 -3.68 14.20 -1.96
N GLN A 125 -3.32 15.48 -2.05
CA GLN A 125 -1.93 15.91 -1.81
C GLN A 125 -1.54 15.69 -0.34
N PHE A 126 -0.24 15.47 -0.12
CA PHE A 126 0.31 15.48 1.23
C PHE A 126 0.25 16.91 1.77
N GLN A 127 -0.31 17.08 2.98
CA GLN A 127 -0.40 18.35 3.68
C GLN A 127 0.73 18.50 4.68
#